data_AF-A0A2K6M0R8-F1
#
_entry.id   AF-A0A2K6M0R8-F1
#
_cell.length_a   1.000
_cell.length_b   1.000
_cell.length_c   1.000
_cell.angle_alpha   90.00
_cell.angle_beta   90.00
_cell.angle_gamma   90.00
#
_symmetry.space_group_name_H-M   'P 1'
#
loop_
_entity.id
_entity.type
_entity.pdbx_description
1 polymer ?
#
loop_
_entity_poly.entity_id
_entity_poly.type
_entity_poly.pdbx_seq_one_letter_code
_entity_poly.pdbx_strand_id
1 'polypeptide(L)'
;MAPKVFQLLYGDGTDCHRKAYTTTSIASVAGLTAAAYRVTLNPPGTFLEGVAKVGQYTFTAAAIGAVFGLTSCISAQVREKPDDPLNYFLGGCAGGLTLGAPHNYGIGAVACVYLGIAASLFKMGQLENWEMFAKPKV
;
A
#
# COMPACT_ATOMS: atom_id res chain seq x y z
N MET A 1 -7.83 21.37 -1.70
CA MET A 1 -8.55 20.72 -0.57
C MET A 1 -8.26 19.23 -0.68
N ALA A 2 -7.14 18.77 -0.11
CA ALA A 2 -6.75 17.37 -0.20
C ALA A 2 -7.83 16.49 0.46
N PRO A 3 -8.20 15.34 -0.13
CA PRO A 3 -9.19 14.45 0.48
C PRO A 3 -8.74 14.08 1.90
N LYS A 4 -9.66 13.98 2.87
CA LYS A 4 -9.35 13.57 4.26
C LYS A 4 -8.55 12.26 4.36
N VAL A 5 -8.60 11.41 3.33
CA VAL A 5 -7.78 10.19 3.18
C VAL A 5 -6.28 10.51 3.11
N PHE A 6 -5.89 11.61 2.47
CA PHE A 6 -4.49 12.07 2.36
C PHE A 6 -3.95 12.63 3.69
N GLN A 7 -4.80 13.22 4.54
CA GLN A 7 -4.43 13.69 5.88
C GLN A 7 -4.25 12.55 6.90
N LEU A 8 -4.81 11.35 6.64
CA LEU A 8 -4.63 10.19 7.51
C LEU A 8 -3.22 9.55 7.42
N LEU A 9 -2.46 9.85 6.36
CA LEU A 9 -1.05 9.47 6.25
C LEU A 9 -0.07 10.43 6.97
N TYR A 10 -0.57 11.52 7.56
CA TYR A 10 0.23 12.67 8.02
C TYR A 10 1.01 12.44 9.34
N GLY A 11 0.82 11.32 10.03
CA GLY A 11 1.65 10.96 11.20
C GLY A 11 3.02 10.41 10.80
N ASP A 12 3.76 11.08 9.92
CA ASP A 12 5.13 10.72 9.58
C ASP A 12 6.02 10.99 10.80
N GLY A 13 6.15 10.00 11.69
CA GLY A 13 7.09 10.00 12.81
C GLY A 13 6.49 9.92 14.22
N THR A 14 5.18 10.12 14.42
CA THR A 14 4.60 10.22 15.77
C THR A 14 3.55 9.15 16.11
N ASP A 15 2.85 8.57 15.12
CA ASP A 15 1.79 7.57 15.33
C ASP A 15 1.90 6.38 14.35
N CYS A 16 3.03 5.66 14.40
CA CYS A 16 3.30 4.55 13.48
C CYS A 16 2.25 3.43 13.53
N HIS A 17 1.68 3.16 14.71
CA HIS A 17 0.65 2.12 14.88
C HIS A 17 -0.63 2.49 14.12
N ARG A 18 -1.05 3.77 14.22
CA ARG A 18 -2.26 4.26 13.55
C ARG A 18 -2.05 4.33 12.05
N LYS A 19 -0.85 4.75 11.60
CA LYS A 19 -0.48 4.74 10.18
C LYS A 19 -0.50 3.31 9.62
N ALA A 20 0.16 2.37 10.29
CA ALA A 20 0.20 0.97 9.89
C ALA A 20 -1.20 0.35 9.84
N TYR A 21 -2.05 0.60 10.84
CA TYR A 21 -3.42 0.11 10.83
C TYR A 21 -4.22 0.69 9.65
N THR A 22 -4.14 2.01 9.42
CA THR A 22 -4.86 2.68 8.33
C THR A 22 -4.41 2.18 6.96
N THR A 23 -3.11 2.06 6.72
CA THR A 23 -2.59 1.55 5.44
C THR A 23 -2.93 0.08 5.24
N THR A 24 -2.92 -0.71 6.31
CA THR A 24 -3.38 -2.11 6.30
C THR A 24 -4.86 -2.21 5.94
N SER A 25 -5.71 -1.38 6.53
CA SER A 25 -7.15 -1.37 6.24
C SER A 25 -7.45 -0.95 4.80
N ILE A 26 -6.74 0.05 4.27
CA ILE A 26 -6.91 0.46 2.87
C ILE A 26 -6.47 -0.67 1.93
N ALA A 27 -5.32 -1.29 2.22
CA ALA A 27 -4.81 -2.39 1.41
C ALA A 27 -5.69 -3.64 1.51
N SER A 28 -6.27 -3.95 2.68
CA SER A 28 -7.17 -5.08 2.85
C SER A 28 -8.49 -4.90 2.08
N VAL A 29 -9.02 -3.68 2.02
CA VAL A 29 -10.17 -3.36 1.15
C VAL A 29 -9.81 -3.60 -0.32
N ALA A 30 -8.63 -3.17 -0.77
CA ALA A 30 -8.16 -3.44 -2.13
C ALA A 30 -7.92 -4.95 -2.39
N GLY A 31 -7.44 -5.70 -1.39
CA GLY A 31 -7.29 -7.15 -1.46
C GLY A 31 -8.63 -7.88 -1.56
N LEU A 32 -9.64 -7.43 -0.80
CA LEU A 32 -10.99 -7.98 -0.84
C LEU A 32 -11.69 -7.70 -2.17
N THR A 33 -11.54 -6.51 -2.74
CA THR A 33 -12.11 -6.22 -4.07
C THR A 33 -11.45 -7.07 -5.15
N ALA A 34 -10.12 -7.20 -5.13
CA ALA A 34 -9.40 -8.09 -6.04
C ALA A 34 -9.83 -9.56 -5.88
N ALA A 35 -10.00 -10.02 -4.63
CA ALA A 35 -10.49 -11.36 -4.33
C ALA A 35 -11.93 -11.58 -4.85
N ALA A 36 -12.81 -10.60 -4.69
CA ALA A 36 -14.18 -10.66 -5.19
C ALA A 36 -14.19 -10.82 -6.72
N TYR A 37 -13.39 -10.04 -7.45
CA TYR A 37 -13.21 -10.20 -8.90
C TYR A 37 -12.64 -11.57 -9.27
N ARG A 38 -11.67 -12.08 -8.49
CA ARG A 38 -11.07 -13.40 -8.75
C ARG A 38 -12.10 -14.52 -8.64
N VAL A 39 -12.94 -14.48 -7.62
CA VAL A 39 -13.97 -15.50 -7.37
C VAL A 39 -15.13 -15.40 -8.36
N THR A 40 -15.52 -14.19 -8.79
CA THR A 40 -16.62 -14.02 -9.76
C THR A 40 -16.20 -14.38 -11.18
N LEU A 41 -14.99 -14.01 -11.61
CA LEU A 41 -14.50 -14.28 -12.97
C LEU A 41 -13.94 -15.71 -13.14
N ASN A 42 -13.46 -16.32 -12.06
CA ASN A 42 -12.93 -17.68 -12.09
C ASN A 42 -13.40 -18.42 -10.81
N PRO A 43 -14.62 -18.96 -10.84
CA PRO A 43 -15.23 -19.57 -9.68
C PRO A 43 -14.45 -20.82 -9.24
N PRO A 44 -14.17 -20.96 -7.94
CA PRO A 44 -13.55 -22.16 -7.38
C PRO A 44 -14.53 -23.33 -7.44
N GLY A 45 -14.00 -24.56 -7.50
CA GLY A 45 -14.83 -25.77 -7.52
C GLY A 45 -15.59 -26.03 -6.21
N THR A 46 -15.14 -25.41 -5.11
CA THR A 46 -15.77 -25.54 -3.79
C THR A 46 -15.79 -24.21 -3.04
N PHE A 47 -16.74 -24.07 -2.11
CA PHE A 47 -16.84 -22.89 -1.24
C PHE A 47 -15.59 -22.71 -0.37
N LEU A 48 -15.04 -23.81 0.18
CA LEU A 48 -13.87 -23.77 1.05
C LEU A 48 -12.63 -23.23 0.32
N GLU A 49 -12.43 -23.65 -0.93
CA GLU A 49 -11.34 -23.15 -1.78
C GLU A 49 -11.54 -21.67 -2.13
N GLY A 50 -12.79 -21.23 -2.29
CA GLY A 50 -13.13 -19.82 -2.44
C GLY A 50 -12.75 -18.98 -1.23
N VAL A 51 -13.14 -19.41 -0.04
CA VAL A 51 -12.78 -18.73 1.22
C VAL A 51 -11.26 -18.70 1.40
N ALA A 52 -10.57 -19.81 1.12
CA ALA A 52 -9.11 -19.87 1.18
C ALA A 52 -8.45 -18.86 0.22
N LYS A 53 -8.91 -18.77 -1.03
CA LYS A 53 -8.41 -17.80 -2.01
C LYS A 53 -8.69 -16.36 -1.58
N VAL A 54 -9.90 -16.06 -1.11
CA VAL A 54 -10.25 -14.72 -0.63
C VAL A 54 -9.37 -14.32 0.56
N GLY A 55 -9.17 -15.24 1.50
CA GLY A 55 -8.26 -15.06 2.63
C GLY A 55 -6.85 -14.75 2.16
N GLN A 56 -6.27 -15.59 1.28
CA GLN A 56 -4.92 -15.39 0.75
C GLN A 56 -4.74 -14.00 0.14
N TYR A 57 -5.62 -13.57 -0.78
CA TYR A 57 -5.51 -12.26 -1.43
C TYR A 57 -5.62 -11.11 -0.43
N THR A 58 -6.56 -11.20 0.52
CA THR A 58 -6.79 -10.16 1.52
C THR A 58 -5.62 -10.05 2.49
N PHE A 59 -5.11 -11.18 2.99
CA PHE A 59 -3.99 -11.21 3.93
C PHE A 59 -2.69 -10.76 3.26
N THR A 60 -2.44 -11.14 2.01
CA THR A 60 -1.28 -10.65 1.26
C THR A 60 -1.35 -9.13 1.08
N ALA A 61 -2.49 -8.59 0.66
CA ALA A 61 -2.66 -7.14 0.51
C ALA A 61 -2.52 -6.41 1.86
N ALA A 62 -3.13 -6.94 2.93
CA ALA A 62 -3.00 -6.41 4.27
C ALA A 62 -1.53 -6.38 4.74
N ALA A 63 -0.78 -7.47 4.52
CA ALA A 63 0.64 -7.54 4.87
C ALA A 63 1.47 -6.49 4.12
N ILE A 64 1.21 -6.27 2.84
CA ILE A 64 1.85 -5.20 2.05
C ILE A 64 1.55 -3.84 2.67
N GLY A 65 0.30 -3.55 2.98
CA GLY A 65 -0.11 -2.28 3.61
C GLY A 65 0.49 -2.06 4.99
N ALA A 66 0.61 -3.11 5.80
CA ALA A 66 1.22 -3.06 7.13
C ALA A 66 2.72 -2.75 7.04
N VAL A 67 3.45 -3.48 6.21
CA VAL A 67 4.89 -3.29 6.02
C VAL A 67 5.18 -1.92 5.42
N PHE A 68 4.40 -1.50 4.43
CA PHE A 68 4.48 -0.14 3.88
C PHE A 68 4.33 0.93 4.97
N GLY A 69 3.28 0.83 5.79
CA GLY A 69 2.99 1.80 6.85
C GLY A 69 4.07 1.85 7.92
N LEU A 70 4.55 0.69 8.38
CA LEU A 70 5.61 0.58 9.38
C LEU A 70 6.94 1.10 8.84
N THR A 71 7.38 0.61 7.68
CA THR A 71 8.67 0.99 7.10
C THR A 71 8.73 2.47 6.75
N SER A 72 7.65 3.05 6.20
CA SER A 72 7.62 4.49 5.93
C SER A 72 7.66 5.34 7.21
N CYS A 73 7.02 4.90 8.30
CA CYS A 73 7.06 5.62 9.57
C CYS A 73 8.42 5.48 10.28
N ILE A 74 8.98 4.27 10.34
CA ILE A 74 10.27 4.00 10.97
C ILE A 74 11.39 4.72 10.21
N SER A 75 11.38 4.69 8.87
CA SER A 75 12.37 5.43 8.08
C SER A 75 12.28 6.94 8.27
N ALA A 76 11.07 7.48 8.43
CA ALA A 76 10.87 8.89 8.78
C ALA A 76 11.40 9.24 10.18
N GLN A 77 11.19 8.38 11.18
CA GLN A 77 11.73 8.57 12.54
C GLN A 77 13.27 8.52 12.55
N VAL A 78 13.86 7.51 11.91
CA VAL A 78 15.32 7.30 11.92
C VAL A 78 16.07 8.40 11.18
N ARG A 79 15.48 8.96 10.12
CA ARG A 79 16.12 9.99 9.30
C ARG A 79 15.78 11.41 9.69
N GLU A 80 14.86 11.60 10.63
CA GLU A 80 14.36 12.91 11.08
C GLU A 80 13.95 13.85 9.92
N LYS A 81 13.57 13.26 8.77
CA LYS A 81 13.16 13.96 7.55
C LYS A 81 11.79 13.45 7.11
N PRO A 82 10.69 13.98 7.67
CA PRO A 82 9.34 13.47 7.42
C PRO A 82 8.84 13.75 6.00
N ASP A 83 9.37 14.78 5.34
CA ASP A 83 8.90 15.21 4.02
C ASP A 83 9.64 14.56 2.85
N ASP A 84 10.66 13.72 3.12
CA ASP A 84 11.42 13.06 2.06
C ASP A 84 10.58 11.96 1.37
N PRO A 85 10.35 12.02 0.04
CA PRO A 85 9.63 10.98 -0.70
C PRO A 85 10.39 9.64 -0.70
N LEU A 86 11.66 9.63 -0.30
CA LEU A 86 12.46 8.42 -0.18
C LEU A 86 11.96 7.47 0.93
N ASN A 87 11.32 7.99 1.98
CA ASN A 87 10.74 7.15 3.04
C ASN A 87 9.55 6.33 2.51
N TYR A 88 8.78 6.92 1.59
CA TYR A 88 7.68 6.25 0.91
C TYR A 88 8.20 5.24 -0.12
N PHE A 89 9.31 5.55 -0.80
CA PHE A 89 9.99 4.59 -1.67
C PHE A 89 10.45 3.34 -0.90
N LEU A 90 11.08 3.52 0.27
CA LEU A 90 11.52 2.41 1.12
C LEU A 90 10.33 1.58 1.62
N GLY A 91 9.25 2.24 2.03
CA GLY A 91 8.01 1.56 2.40
C GLY A 91 7.40 0.75 1.25
N GLY A 92 7.35 1.35 0.05
CA GLY A 92 6.83 0.69 -1.15
C GLY A 92 7.69 -0.50 -1.57
N CYS A 93 9.02 -0.36 -1.48
CA CYS A 93 9.94 -1.46 -1.76
C CYS A 93 9.78 -2.62 -0.76
N ALA A 94 9.71 -2.31 0.54
CA ALA A 94 9.50 -3.32 1.57
C ALA A 94 8.16 -4.05 1.39
N GLY A 95 7.09 -3.32 1.04
CA GLY A 95 5.80 -3.91 0.67
C GLY A 95 5.86 -4.76 -0.62
N GLY A 96 6.65 -4.36 -1.63
CA GLY A 96 6.84 -5.17 -2.84
C GLY A 96 7.62 -6.45 -2.59
N LEU A 97 8.59 -6.42 -1.69
CA LEU A 97 9.34 -7.59 -1.29
C LEU A 97 8.48 -8.60 -0.52
N THR A 98 7.48 -8.17 0.25
CA THR A 98 6.58 -9.11 0.94
C THR A 98 5.68 -9.89 -0.02
N LEU A 99 5.37 -9.32 -1.19
CA LEU A 99 4.67 -10.03 -2.26
C LEU A 99 5.56 -11.10 -2.93
N GLY A 100 6.86 -10.85 -3.05
CA GLY A 100 7.84 -11.76 -3.67
C GLY A 100 8.46 -12.80 -2.72
N ALA A 101 8.41 -12.54 -1.41
CA ALA A 101 9.02 -13.36 -0.35
C ALA A 101 8.68 -14.86 -0.40
N PRO A 102 7.45 -15.29 -0.78
CA PRO A 102 7.15 -16.72 -0.70
C PRO A 102 7.71 -17.54 -1.87
N HIS A 103 7.87 -17.01 -3.11
CA HIS A 103 8.22 -17.89 -4.25
C HIS A 103 8.99 -17.28 -5.45
N ASN A 104 9.19 -15.96 -5.57
CA ASN A 104 9.83 -15.40 -6.76
C ASN A 104 10.55 -14.05 -6.53
N TYR A 105 11.88 -14.09 -6.56
CA TYR A 105 12.74 -12.91 -6.42
C TYR A 105 12.54 -11.88 -7.54
N GLY A 106 12.27 -12.33 -8.77
CA GLY A 106 12.03 -11.44 -9.91
C GLY A 106 10.76 -10.61 -9.71
N ILE A 107 9.67 -11.25 -9.27
CA ILE A 107 8.42 -10.55 -8.96
C ILE A 107 8.62 -9.60 -7.78
N GLY A 108 9.37 -10.01 -6.75
CA GLY A 108 9.69 -9.15 -5.60
C GLY A 108 10.51 -7.91 -5.99
N ALA A 109 11.53 -8.07 -6.83
CA ALA A 109 12.36 -6.96 -7.29
C ALA A 109 11.56 -5.97 -8.16
N VAL A 110 10.77 -6.50 -9.10
CA VAL A 110 9.88 -5.69 -9.94
C VAL A 110 8.86 -4.96 -9.06
N ALA A 111 8.17 -5.67 -8.17
CA ALA A 111 7.19 -5.08 -7.27
C ALA A 111 7.81 -4.01 -6.37
N CYS A 112 9.03 -4.21 -5.86
CA CYS A 112 9.73 -3.21 -5.07
C CYS A 112 9.94 -1.90 -5.85
N VAL A 113 10.43 -1.98 -7.10
CA VAL A 113 10.67 -0.80 -7.92
C VAL A 113 9.36 -0.10 -8.27
N TYR A 114 8.35 -0.84 -8.75
CA TYR A 114 7.08 -0.23 -9.17
C TYR A 114 6.31 0.36 -7.99
N LEU A 115 6.18 -0.36 -6.87
CA LEU A 115 5.47 0.14 -5.69
C LEU A 115 6.26 1.25 -4.98
N GLY A 116 7.60 1.16 -4.96
CA GLY A 116 8.46 2.22 -4.44
C GLY A 116 8.31 3.53 -5.21
N ILE A 117 8.37 3.47 -6.55
CA ILE A 117 8.19 4.66 -7.40
C ILE A 117 6.75 5.20 -7.28
N ALA A 118 5.74 4.33 -7.29
CA ALA A 118 4.35 4.77 -7.13
C ALA A 118 4.13 5.47 -5.78
N ALA A 119 4.72 4.95 -4.71
CA ALA A 119 4.64 5.56 -3.38
C ALA A 119 5.39 6.89 -3.29
N SER A 120 6.56 7.02 -3.93
CA SER A 120 7.30 8.29 -3.95
C SER A 120 6.56 9.36 -4.77
N LEU A 121 5.99 9.00 -5.92
CA LEU A 121 5.12 9.86 -6.71
C LEU A 121 3.87 10.27 -5.93
N PHE A 122 3.29 9.36 -5.16
CA PHE A 122 2.16 9.67 -4.30
C PHE A 122 2.53 10.78 -3.29
N LYS A 123 3.66 10.64 -2.57
CA LYS A 123 4.14 11.66 -1.62
C LYS A 123 4.47 12.98 -2.32
N MET A 124 5.14 12.95 -3.47
CA MET A 124 5.42 14.15 -4.27
C MET A 124 4.13 14.87 -4.69
N GLY A 125 3.14 14.12 -5.17
CA GLY A 125 1.82 14.68 -5.50
C GLY A 125 1.09 15.25 -4.28
N GLN A 126 1.29 14.71 -3.07
CA GLN A 126 0.78 15.34 -1.85
C GLN A 126 1.45 16.69 -1.58
N LEU A 127 2.79 16.74 -1.65
CA LEU A 127 3.58 17.93 -1.35
C LEU A 127 3.30 19.06 -2.36
N GLU A 128 3.16 18.71 -3.63
CA GLU A 128 2.87 19.66 -4.72
C GLU A 128 1.36 19.88 -4.95
N ASN A 129 0.50 19.27 -4.13
CA ASN A 129 -0.97 19.37 -4.22
C ASN A 129 -1.55 19.00 -5.61
N TRP A 130 -1.03 17.93 -6.22
CA TRP A 130 -1.56 17.41 -7.48
C TRP A 130 -3.01 16.92 -7.32
N GLU A 131 -3.91 17.38 -8.19
CA GLU A 131 -5.30 16.93 -8.23
C GLU A 131 -5.44 15.69 -9.15
N MET A 132 -5.37 14.48 -8.58
CA MET A 132 -5.51 13.21 -9.35
C MET A 132 -6.83 13.11 -10.12
N PHE A 133 -7.90 13.63 -9.52
CA PHE A 133 -9.21 13.80 -10.17
C PHE A 133 -9.50 15.30 -10.23
N ALA A 134 -8.82 15.98 -11.14
CA ALA A 134 -9.01 17.40 -11.37
C ALA A 134 -10.50 17.67 -11.65
N LYS A 135 -11.06 18.66 -10.95
CA LYS A 135 -12.40 19.14 -11.30
C LYS A 135 -12.32 19.75 -12.70
N PRO A 136 -13.32 19.54 -13.56
CA PRO A 136 -13.36 20.23 -14.85
C PRO A 136 -13.28 21.73 -14.58
N LYS A 137 -12.18 22.35 -15.01
CA LYS A 137 -11.97 23.80 -14.92
C LYS A 137 -12.44 24.38 -16.25
N VAL A 138 -13.55 25.10 -16.19
CA VAL A 138 -13.93 26.12 -17.18
C VAL A 138 -13.41 27.47 -16.72
#